data_AF-A0A966D844-F1
#
_entry.id   AF-A0A966D844-F1
#
_cell.length_a   1.000
_cell.length_b   1.000
_cell.length_c   1.000
_cell.angle_alpha   90.00
_cell.angle_beta   90.00
_cell.angle_gamma   90.00
#
_symmetry.space_group_name_H-M   'P 1'
#
loop_
_entity.id
_entity.type
_entity.pdbx_description
1 polymer ?
#
loop_
_entity_poly.entity_id
_entity_poly.type
_entity_poly.pdbx_seq_one_letter_code
_entity_poly.pdbx_strand_id
1 'polypeptide(L)'
;MNLLSLIIIIILTIVSIIFVKKQFNKSNSYVEKVLYIIWIIIFLSPLILYYLDRYNVPTLLKFNKNLSVDLWFNFLGNYLGNIIGVFVSCTVLLLITFKQFEVQENKNIELKRNENIPIIKYDVLLKKTNEFKEFLIFKESGKGDNYSLFLNIENFGFNHARNFAFKVSVDGIKNTKNFRLDDVQSILKKNESKLLKLDMILDDKGKALVKNIDIDVVYQDLIGNEYVQKLNLVIEIITMEN
;
A
#
# COMPACT_ATOMS: atom_id res chain seq x y z
N MET A 1 14.73 -29.24 50.14
CA MET A 1 15.18 -28.69 48.84
C MET A 1 16.69 -28.89 48.77
N ASN A 2 17.16 -29.67 47.80
CA ASN A 2 18.60 -29.99 47.69
C ASN A 2 19.36 -28.73 47.26
N LEU A 3 20.57 -28.51 47.80
CA LEU A 3 21.42 -27.34 47.51
C LEU A 3 21.52 -27.06 46.00
N LEU A 4 21.60 -28.13 45.21
CA LEU A 4 21.61 -28.12 43.74
C LEU A 4 20.38 -27.41 43.13
N SER A 5 19.17 -27.74 43.60
CA SER A 5 17.94 -27.13 43.09
C SER A 5 17.82 -25.63 43.41
N LEU A 6 18.41 -25.19 44.53
CA LEU A 6 18.47 -23.77 44.90
C LEU A 6 19.39 -22.99 43.96
N ILE A 7 20.56 -23.56 43.66
CA ILE A 7 21.54 -22.98 42.74
C ILE A 7 20.94 -22.85 41.33
N ILE A 8 20.24 -23.89 40.85
CA ILE A 8 19.58 -23.87 39.53
C ILE A 8 18.54 -22.76 39.43
N ILE A 9 17.69 -22.60 40.45
CA ILE A 9 16.66 -21.55 40.47
C ILE A 9 17.29 -20.15 40.46
N ILE A 10 18.36 -19.93 41.24
CA ILE A 10 19.07 -18.64 41.26
C ILE A 10 19.66 -18.34 39.88
N ILE A 11 20.31 -19.32 39.24
CA ILE A 11 20.89 -19.15 37.90
C ILE A 11 19.79 -18.81 36.88
N LEU A 12 18.68 -19.55 36.87
CA LEU A 12 17.55 -19.29 35.96
C LEU A 12 16.98 -17.88 36.16
N THR A 13 16.84 -17.45 37.41
CA THR A 13 16.32 -16.11 37.74
C THR A 13 17.25 -15.01 37.24
N ILE A 14 18.56 -15.14 37.45
CA ILE A 14 19.57 -14.18 36.98
C ILE A 14 19.58 -14.11 35.45
N VAL A 15 19.57 -15.26 34.77
CA VAL A 15 19.55 -15.34 33.31
C VAL A 15 18.30 -14.68 32.74
N SER A 16 17.12 -14.95 33.31
CA SER A 16 15.86 -14.33 32.88
C SER A 16 15.87 -12.81 33.04
N ILE A 17 16.37 -12.28 34.16
CA ILE A 17 16.49 -10.84 34.40
C ILE A 17 17.44 -10.19 33.38
N ILE A 18 18.60 -10.81 33.12
CA ILE A 18 19.57 -10.31 32.13
C ILE A 18 18.96 -10.29 30.72
N PHE A 19 18.27 -11.36 30.35
CA PHE A 19 17.61 -11.49 29.05
C PHE A 19 16.58 -10.38 28.85
N VAL A 20 15.69 -10.18 29.82
CA VAL A 20 14.67 -9.14 29.73
C VAL A 20 15.28 -7.74 29.72
N LYS A 21 16.29 -7.46 30.55
CA LYS A 21 16.99 -6.17 30.54
C LYS A 21 17.62 -5.88 29.18
N LYS A 22 18.25 -6.89 28.56
CA LYS A 22 18.85 -6.77 27.23
C LYS A 22 17.79 -6.46 26.17
N GLN A 23 16.65 -7.13 26.22
CA GLN A 23 15.60 -6.97 25.24
C GLN A 23 14.80 -5.66 25.42
N PHE A 24 14.57 -5.26 26.66
CA PHE A 24 13.98 -3.96 27.01
C PHE A 24 14.81 -2.78 26.47
N ASN A 25 16.13 -2.87 26.56
CA ASN A 25 17.04 -1.83 26.05
C ASN A 25 17.14 -1.80 24.52
N LYS A 26 16.90 -2.94 23.85
CA LYS A 26 16.91 -3.03 22.38
C LYS A 26 15.60 -2.59 21.75
N SER A 27 14.51 -2.57 22.51
CA SER A 27 13.20 -2.22 22.00
C SER A 27 13.05 -0.70 21.88
N ASN A 28 12.54 -0.25 20.72
CA ASN A 28 12.16 1.15 20.48
C ASN A 28 10.68 1.44 20.78
N SER A 29 9.85 0.40 20.93
CA SER A 29 8.40 0.54 21.16
C SER A 29 8.08 0.58 22.65
N TYR A 30 7.27 1.56 23.08
CA TYR A 30 6.75 1.63 24.45
C TYR A 30 5.90 0.41 24.81
N VAL A 31 5.17 -0.15 23.83
CA VAL A 31 4.31 -1.34 24.04
C VAL A 31 5.15 -2.57 24.36
N GLU A 32 6.23 -2.80 23.60
CA GLU A 32 7.13 -3.92 23.84
C GLU A 32 7.81 -3.83 25.22
N LYS A 33 8.22 -2.63 25.63
CA LYS A 33 8.79 -2.38 26.96
C LYS A 33 7.85 -2.77 28.10
N VAL A 34 6.58 -2.43 27.98
CA VAL A 34 5.56 -2.80 28.97
C VAL A 34 5.36 -4.31 29.02
N LEU A 35 5.33 -4.99 27.86
CA LEU A 35 5.20 -6.45 27.80
C LEU A 35 6.36 -7.17 28.50
N TYR A 36 7.60 -6.68 28.36
CA TYR A 36 8.76 -7.24 29.04
C TYR A 36 8.69 -7.13 30.56
N ILE A 37 8.19 -6.00 31.10
CA ILE A 37 7.99 -5.81 32.55
C ILE A 37 6.94 -6.80 33.07
N ILE A 38 5.82 -6.92 32.36
CA ILE A 38 4.75 -7.85 32.71
C ILE A 38 5.29 -9.30 32.71
N TRP A 39 6.12 -9.66 31.74
CA TRP A 39 6.72 -10.99 31.64
C TRP A 39 7.58 -11.36 32.85
N ILE A 40 8.37 -10.41 33.37
CA ILE A 40 9.15 -10.61 34.62
C ILE A 40 8.23 -10.89 35.81
N ILE A 41 7.15 -10.13 35.94
CA ILE A 41 6.21 -10.27 37.08
C ILE A 41 5.59 -11.67 37.09
N ILE A 42 5.19 -12.18 35.93
CA ILE A 42 4.67 -13.55 35.79
C ILE A 42 5.73 -14.58 36.14
N PHE A 43 6.94 -14.42 35.59
CA PHE A 43 8.00 -15.41 35.79
C PHE A 43 8.42 -15.50 37.26
N LEU A 44 8.43 -14.37 37.97
CA LEU A 44 8.77 -14.31 39.39
C LEU A 44 7.62 -14.69 40.32
N SER A 45 6.36 -14.59 39.90
CA SER A 45 5.21 -14.82 40.80
C SER A 45 5.17 -16.22 41.42
N PRO A 46 5.44 -17.35 40.72
CA PRO A 46 5.46 -18.68 41.34
C PRO A 46 6.60 -18.81 42.36
N LEU A 47 7.73 -18.15 42.08
CA LEU A 47 8.92 -18.18 42.93
C LEU A 47 8.70 -17.37 44.21
N ILE A 48 8.09 -16.19 44.11
CA ILE A 48 7.66 -15.38 45.26
C ILE A 48 6.66 -16.17 46.11
N LEU A 49 5.65 -16.79 45.49
CA LEU A 49 4.64 -17.59 46.20
C LEU A 49 5.26 -18.80 46.92
N TYR A 50 6.20 -19.51 46.28
CA TYR A 50 6.92 -20.62 46.89
C TYR A 50 7.70 -20.21 48.15
N TYR A 51 8.39 -19.07 48.11
CA TYR A 51 9.13 -18.60 49.28
C TYR A 51 8.24 -18.04 50.39
N LEU A 52 7.14 -17.35 50.04
CA LEU A 52 6.14 -16.91 51.03
C LEU A 52 5.57 -18.08 51.82
N ASP A 53 5.31 -19.21 51.15
CA ASP A 53 4.86 -20.46 51.76
C ASP A 53 5.95 -21.08 52.66
N ARG A 54 7.16 -21.26 52.13
CA ARG A 54 8.28 -21.87 52.86
C ARG A 54 8.62 -21.14 54.16
N TYR A 55 8.55 -19.81 54.16
CA TYR A 55 8.83 -19.02 55.35
C TYR A 55 7.61 -18.86 56.27
N ASN A 56 6.50 -19.56 55.99
CA ASN A 56 5.25 -19.45 56.75
C ASN A 56 4.81 -18.00 56.96
N VAL A 57 5.07 -17.14 55.98
CA VAL A 57 4.76 -15.71 56.02
C VAL A 57 3.26 -15.47 56.29
N PRO A 58 2.32 -16.25 55.71
CA PRO A 58 0.91 -16.12 56.04
C PRO A 58 0.62 -16.36 57.54
N THR A 59 1.29 -17.32 58.16
CA THR A 59 1.12 -17.64 59.59
C THR A 59 1.74 -16.56 60.48
N LEU A 60 2.90 -16.02 60.10
CA LEU A 60 3.60 -14.91 60.78
C LEU A 60 2.80 -13.61 60.72
N LEU A 61 2.16 -13.33 59.59
CA LEU A 61 1.27 -12.18 59.40
C LEU A 61 -0.14 -12.41 60.00
N LYS A 62 -0.35 -13.50 60.73
CA LYS A 62 -1.63 -13.94 61.32
C LYS A 62 -2.77 -14.13 60.31
N PHE A 63 -2.46 -14.36 59.04
CA PHE A 63 -3.45 -14.53 57.98
C PHE A 63 -4.17 -15.89 58.02
N ASN A 64 -3.65 -16.94 58.67
CA ASN A 64 -4.49 -18.05 59.16
C ASN A 64 -3.78 -19.07 60.06
N LYS A 65 -4.51 -19.60 61.05
CA LYS A 65 -4.25 -20.90 61.68
C LYS A 65 -5.05 -21.95 60.90
N ASN A 66 -4.40 -23.02 60.42
CA ASN A 66 -4.99 -24.20 59.75
C ASN A 66 -5.54 -24.02 58.32
N LEU A 67 -4.68 -23.79 57.32
CA LEU A 67 -5.01 -24.09 55.91
C LEU A 67 -4.55 -25.51 55.57
N SER A 68 -5.42 -26.33 54.97
CA SER A 68 -5.04 -27.64 54.44
C SER A 68 -4.17 -27.49 53.19
N VAL A 69 -3.17 -28.36 53.06
CA VAL A 69 -2.23 -28.38 51.93
C VAL A 69 -2.97 -28.43 50.57
N ASP A 70 -4.10 -29.13 50.50
CA ASP A 70 -4.93 -29.22 49.29
C ASP A 70 -5.61 -27.90 48.89
N LEU A 71 -6.06 -27.10 49.86
CA LEU A 71 -6.61 -25.77 49.57
C LEU A 71 -5.53 -24.83 49.03
N TRP A 72 -4.30 -24.98 49.51
CA TRP A 72 -3.16 -24.20 49.04
C TRP A 72 -2.72 -24.57 47.62
N PHE A 73 -2.64 -25.86 47.30
CA PHE A 73 -2.36 -26.32 45.93
C PHE A 73 -3.46 -25.90 44.95
N ASN A 74 -4.73 -25.98 45.35
CA ASN A 74 -5.84 -25.50 44.53
C ASN A 74 -5.77 -23.98 44.28
N PHE A 75 -5.38 -23.20 45.30
CA PHE A 75 -5.15 -21.77 45.15
C PHE A 75 -4.04 -21.47 44.13
N LEU A 76 -2.89 -22.15 44.24
CA LEU A 76 -1.76 -21.99 43.31
C LEU A 76 -2.11 -22.43 41.89
N GLY A 77 -2.78 -23.56 41.73
CA GLY A 77 -3.22 -24.07 40.42
C GLY A 77 -4.18 -23.10 39.73
N ASN A 78 -5.17 -22.60 40.45
CA ASN A 78 -6.11 -21.61 39.93
C ASN A 78 -5.43 -20.26 39.62
N TYR A 79 -4.51 -19.81 40.48
CA TYR A 79 -3.78 -18.57 40.27
C TYR A 79 -2.87 -18.62 39.03
N LEU A 80 -2.10 -19.70 38.88
CA LEU A 80 -1.24 -19.91 37.71
C LEU A 80 -2.06 -20.13 36.43
N GLY A 81 -3.14 -20.90 36.52
CA GLY A 81 -4.07 -21.12 35.40
C GLY A 81 -4.70 -19.82 34.90
N ASN A 82 -5.14 -18.95 35.82
CA ASN A 82 -5.71 -17.65 35.47
C ASN A 82 -4.67 -16.72 34.84
N ILE A 83 -3.46 -16.64 35.41
CA ILE A 83 -2.39 -15.83 34.83
C ILE A 83 -2.07 -16.30 33.42
N ILE A 84 -1.76 -17.58 33.24
CA ILE A 84 -1.42 -18.16 31.93
C ILE A 84 -2.58 -17.95 30.94
N GLY A 85 -3.83 -18.17 31.39
CA GLY A 85 -5.03 -17.95 30.58
C GLY A 85 -5.16 -16.51 30.10
N VAL A 86 -4.90 -15.53 30.96
CA VAL A 86 -4.91 -14.10 30.60
C VAL A 86 -3.81 -13.79 29.58
N PHE A 87 -2.61 -14.37 29.74
CA PHE A 87 -1.52 -14.15 28.78
C PHE A 87 -1.83 -14.70 27.39
N VAL A 88 -2.28 -15.96 27.32
CA VAL A 88 -2.68 -16.58 26.05
C VAL A 88 -3.78 -15.74 25.40
N SER A 89 -4.80 -15.33 26.17
CA SER A 89 -5.91 -14.52 25.66
C SER A 89 -5.43 -13.16 25.15
N CYS A 90 -4.56 -12.47 25.89
CA CYS A 90 -4.02 -11.16 25.52
C CYS A 90 -3.14 -11.26 24.27
N THR A 91 -2.28 -12.27 24.18
CA THR A 91 -1.44 -12.50 22.99
C THR A 91 -2.29 -12.78 21.75
N VAL A 92 -3.30 -13.65 21.84
CA VAL A 92 -4.21 -13.93 20.72
C VAL A 92 -4.96 -12.66 20.30
N LEU A 93 -5.46 -11.89 21.26
CA LEU A 93 -6.15 -10.62 20.98
C LEU A 93 -5.24 -9.62 20.27
N LEU A 94 -4.00 -9.44 20.73
CA LEU A 94 -3.02 -8.55 20.09
C LEU A 94 -2.72 -8.96 18.66
N LEU A 95 -2.51 -10.27 18.41
CA LEU A 95 -2.25 -10.78 17.07
C LEU A 95 -3.42 -10.53 16.11
N ILE A 96 -4.65 -10.79 16.56
CA ILE A 96 -5.86 -10.51 15.76
C ILE A 96 -5.98 -9.02 15.48
N THR A 97 -5.77 -8.19 16.51
CA THR A 97 -5.89 -6.73 16.42
C THR A 97 -4.87 -6.16 15.43
N PHE A 98 -3.61 -6.57 15.49
CA PHE A 98 -2.58 -6.12 14.54
C PHE A 98 -2.92 -6.53 13.10
N LYS A 99 -3.38 -7.78 12.89
CA LYS A 99 -3.82 -8.24 11.57
C LYS A 99 -5.02 -7.44 11.06
N GLN A 100 -5.96 -7.08 11.92
CA GLN A 100 -7.11 -6.25 11.54
C GLN A 100 -6.68 -4.83 11.14
N PHE A 101 -5.75 -4.22 11.88
CA PHE A 101 -5.22 -2.91 11.52
C PHE A 101 -4.54 -2.91 10.15
N GLU A 102 -3.71 -3.90 9.85
CA GLU A 102 -3.05 -4.02 8.54
C GLU A 102 -4.07 -4.17 7.40
N VAL A 103 -5.08 -5.02 7.57
CA VAL A 103 -6.16 -5.19 6.58
C VAL A 103 -6.98 -3.90 6.42
N GLN A 104 -7.28 -3.20 7.52
CA GLN A 104 -8.01 -1.94 7.51
C GLN A 104 -7.23 -0.84 6.78
N GLU A 105 -5.92 -0.74 7.05
CA GLU A 105 -5.03 0.22 6.40
C GLU A 105 -4.99 0.00 4.88
N ASN A 106 -4.79 -1.25 4.45
CA ASN A 106 -4.80 -1.59 3.03
C ASN A 106 -6.14 -1.26 2.35
N LYS A 107 -7.27 -1.57 3.00
CA LYS A 107 -8.60 -1.19 2.51
C LYS A 107 -8.76 0.33 2.41
N ASN A 108 -8.28 1.08 3.40
CA ASN A 108 -8.36 2.53 3.40
C ASN A 108 -7.52 3.15 2.28
N ILE A 109 -6.34 2.59 1.98
CA ILE A 109 -5.50 3.02 0.85
C ILE A 109 -6.24 2.80 -0.48
N GLU A 110 -6.84 1.63 -0.66
CA GLU A 110 -7.57 1.30 -1.88
C GLU A 110 -8.84 2.15 -2.06
N LEU A 111 -9.59 2.39 -0.97
CA LEU A 111 -10.74 3.30 -0.99
C LEU A 111 -10.32 4.72 -1.38
N LYS A 112 -9.26 5.25 -0.76
CA LYS A 112 -8.70 6.56 -1.13
C LYS A 112 -8.27 6.60 -2.59
N ARG A 113 -7.65 5.54 -3.10
CA ARG A 113 -7.31 5.45 -4.53
C ARG A 113 -8.58 5.56 -5.37
N ASN A 114 -9.56 4.69 -5.12
CA ASN A 114 -10.82 4.61 -5.89
C ASN A 114 -11.61 5.93 -5.91
N GLU A 115 -11.66 6.65 -4.80
CA GLU A 115 -12.29 7.97 -4.69
C GLU A 115 -11.55 9.07 -5.47
N ASN A 116 -10.26 8.88 -5.72
CA ASN A 116 -9.41 9.87 -6.40
C ASN A 116 -9.10 9.52 -7.86
N ILE A 117 -9.55 8.36 -8.37
CA ILE A 117 -9.23 7.95 -9.75
C ILE A 117 -9.83 8.97 -10.74
N PRO A 118 -8.98 9.61 -11.55
CA PRO A 118 -9.42 10.33 -12.73
C PRO A 118 -9.73 9.31 -13.83
N ILE A 119 -10.86 9.47 -14.48
CA ILE A 119 -11.27 8.60 -15.57
C ILE A 119 -11.38 9.44 -16.83
N ILE A 120 -10.64 9.03 -17.86
CA ILE A 120 -10.45 9.81 -19.07
C ILE A 120 -11.19 9.14 -20.21
N LYS A 121 -12.03 9.90 -20.90
CA LYS A 121 -12.74 9.51 -22.12
C LYS A 121 -12.06 10.16 -23.31
N TYR A 122 -12.02 9.42 -24.42
CA TYR A 122 -11.44 9.89 -25.67
C TYR A 122 -12.48 9.82 -26.77
N ASP A 123 -12.69 10.93 -27.47
CA ASP A 123 -13.41 10.95 -28.74
C ASP A 123 -12.43 11.30 -29.85
N VAL A 124 -12.41 10.47 -30.90
CA VAL A 124 -11.40 10.53 -31.96
C VAL A 124 -12.05 10.96 -33.27
N LEU A 125 -11.45 11.93 -33.95
CA LEU A 125 -11.95 12.44 -35.21
C LEU A 125 -10.81 12.74 -36.19
N LEU A 126 -10.87 12.15 -37.39
CA LEU A 126 -9.90 12.39 -38.46
C LEU A 126 -10.47 13.39 -39.48
N LYS A 127 -9.67 14.39 -39.86
CA LYS A 127 -10.01 15.35 -40.92
C LYS A 127 -8.82 15.57 -41.85
N LYS A 128 -9.07 15.64 -43.15
CA LYS A 128 -8.10 16.15 -44.12
C LYS A 128 -7.92 17.66 -43.89
N THR A 129 -6.68 18.15 -43.87
CA THR A 129 -6.39 19.58 -43.62
C THR A 129 -5.40 20.13 -44.61
N ASN A 130 -5.47 21.44 -44.88
CA ASN A 130 -4.55 22.12 -45.79
C ASN A 130 -3.47 22.92 -45.04
N GLU A 131 -3.60 23.08 -43.71
CA GLU A 131 -2.70 23.87 -42.87
C GLU A 131 -2.25 23.08 -41.64
N PHE A 132 -0.93 23.00 -41.45
CA PHE A 132 -0.32 22.59 -40.19
C PHE A 132 -0.39 23.76 -39.21
N LYS A 133 -1.10 23.55 -38.10
CA LYS A 133 -1.04 24.44 -36.93
C LYS A 133 -0.72 23.52 -35.77
N GLU A 134 0.54 23.57 -35.37
CA GLU A 134 1.27 22.54 -34.63
C GLU A 134 0.65 22.14 -33.29
N PHE A 135 0.76 20.84 -33.00
CA PHE A 135 1.04 20.28 -31.68
C PHE A 135 1.97 19.06 -31.82
N LEU A 136 1.84 18.30 -32.91
CA LEU A 136 2.67 17.14 -33.28
C LEU A 136 2.66 16.99 -34.80
N ILE A 137 3.83 16.92 -35.45
CA ILE A 137 3.94 16.64 -36.90
C ILE A 137 4.69 15.33 -37.10
N PHE A 138 4.02 14.33 -37.67
CA PHE A 138 4.67 13.14 -38.24
C PHE A 138 4.90 13.37 -39.73
N LYS A 139 6.16 13.63 -40.11
CA LYS A 139 6.55 13.69 -41.52
C LYS A 139 7.09 12.34 -41.96
N GLU A 140 6.28 11.56 -42.65
CA GLU A 140 6.82 10.53 -43.54
C GLU A 140 7.40 11.23 -44.77
N SER A 141 8.57 10.78 -45.24
CA SER A 141 9.27 11.36 -46.39
C SER A 141 8.48 11.09 -47.69
N GLY A 142 7.52 11.94 -48.03
CA GLY A 142 6.72 11.78 -49.25
C GLY A 142 5.86 13.00 -49.61
N LYS A 143 5.42 13.06 -50.87
CA LYS A 143 4.37 13.99 -51.35
C LYS A 143 3.02 13.35 -51.05
N GLY A 144 2.50 13.55 -49.83
CA GLY A 144 1.21 13.03 -49.39
C GLY A 144 0.20 14.13 -49.06
N ASP A 145 -1.04 13.73 -48.81
CA ASP A 145 -2.07 14.61 -48.27
C ASP A 145 -1.89 14.78 -46.75
N ASN A 146 -2.22 15.97 -46.24
CA ASN A 146 -2.14 16.24 -44.81
C ASN A 146 -3.46 15.88 -44.12
N TYR A 147 -3.35 15.15 -43.01
CA TYR A 147 -4.46 14.78 -42.16
C TYR A 147 -4.20 15.25 -40.73
N SER A 148 -5.26 15.67 -40.05
CA SER A 148 -5.22 16.00 -38.63
C SER A 148 -6.15 15.07 -37.88
N LEU A 149 -5.58 14.34 -36.94
CA LEU A 149 -6.29 13.55 -35.95
C LEU A 149 -6.57 14.42 -34.73
N PHE A 150 -7.84 14.61 -34.43
CA PHE A 150 -8.32 15.33 -33.27
C PHE A 150 -8.71 14.32 -32.20
N LEU A 151 -8.10 14.45 -31.03
CA LEU A 151 -8.40 13.66 -29.84
C LEU A 151 -9.02 14.61 -28.82
N ASN A 152 -10.32 14.49 -28.61
CA ASN A 152 -10.99 15.15 -27.50
C ASN A 152 -10.81 14.30 -26.25
N ILE A 153 -10.26 14.90 -25.20
CA ILE A 153 -9.88 14.24 -23.96
C ILE A 153 -10.72 14.85 -22.85
N GLU A 154 -11.62 14.06 -22.29
CA GLU A 154 -12.54 14.50 -21.25
C GLU A 154 -12.28 13.74 -19.96
N ASN A 155 -12.15 14.46 -18.83
CA ASN A 155 -12.09 13.82 -17.52
C ASN A 155 -13.50 13.70 -16.92
N PHE A 156 -14.06 12.50 -16.94
CA PHE A 156 -15.35 12.17 -16.31
C PHE A 156 -15.19 11.50 -14.93
N GLY A 157 -13.96 11.41 -14.43
CA GLY A 157 -13.67 10.81 -13.12
C GLY A 157 -14.15 11.64 -11.94
N PHE A 158 -13.96 11.08 -10.75
CA PHE A 158 -14.38 11.75 -9.52
C PHE A 158 -13.50 12.95 -9.15
N ASN A 159 -12.25 12.97 -9.62
CA ASN A 159 -11.27 14.00 -9.28
C ASN A 159 -10.47 14.50 -10.49
N HIS A 160 -9.67 15.55 -10.26
CA HIS A 160 -8.78 16.13 -11.26
C HIS A 160 -7.60 15.21 -11.53
N ALA A 161 -7.14 15.19 -12.78
CA ALA A 161 -5.87 14.60 -13.13
C ALA A 161 -4.83 15.68 -13.36
N ARG A 162 -3.58 15.37 -13.01
CA ARG A 162 -2.43 16.27 -13.15
C ARG A 162 -1.30 15.58 -13.91
N ASN A 163 -0.35 16.38 -14.39
CA ASN A 163 0.85 15.92 -15.08
C ASN A 163 0.53 15.05 -16.30
N PHE A 164 -0.52 15.40 -17.06
CA PHE A 164 -0.82 14.74 -18.33
C PHE A 164 0.34 14.83 -19.30
N ALA A 165 0.75 13.67 -19.80
CA ALA A 165 1.73 13.50 -20.84
C ALA A 165 1.26 12.47 -21.89
N PHE A 166 1.63 12.70 -23.14
CA PHE A 166 1.37 11.78 -24.26
C PHE A 166 2.68 11.27 -24.83
N LYS A 167 2.70 9.97 -25.15
CA LYS A 167 3.70 9.35 -26.02
C LYS A 167 2.96 8.75 -27.19
N VAL A 168 3.36 9.12 -28.40
CA VAL A 168 2.71 8.69 -29.64
C VAL A 168 3.70 7.93 -30.50
N SER A 169 3.31 6.76 -30.99
CA SER A 169 4.03 6.01 -32.01
C SER A 169 3.12 5.71 -33.20
N VAL A 170 3.70 5.78 -34.41
CA VAL A 170 3.00 5.46 -35.65
C VAL A 170 3.77 4.34 -36.34
N ASP A 171 3.11 3.23 -36.65
CA ASP A 171 3.70 2.00 -37.24
C ASP A 171 4.98 1.53 -36.52
N GLY A 172 4.99 1.63 -35.19
CA GLY A 172 6.15 1.27 -34.36
C GLY A 172 7.30 2.28 -34.37
N ILE A 173 7.23 3.35 -35.17
CA ILE A 173 8.15 4.48 -35.11
C ILE A 173 7.74 5.36 -33.93
N LYS A 174 8.54 5.30 -32.85
CA LYS A 174 8.31 6.08 -31.63
C LYS A 174 8.73 7.53 -31.83
N ASN A 175 7.81 8.46 -31.60
CA ASN A 175 8.19 9.84 -31.36
C ASN A 175 8.54 9.98 -29.86
N THR A 176 9.78 10.36 -29.57
CA THR A 176 10.35 10.34 -28.20
C THR A 176 10.01 11.57 -27.36
N LYS A 177 9.29 12.54 -27.90
CA LYS A 177 8.91 13.73 -27.15
C LYS A 177 7.72 13.39 -26.23
N ASN A 178 7.91 13.56 -24.93
CA ASN A 178 6.82 13.56 -23.95
C ASN A 178 6.07 14.88 -24.12
N PHE A 179 4.88 14.84 -24.71
CA PHE A 179 4.08 16.06 -24.90
C PHE A 179 3.26 16.31 -23.65
N ARG A 180 3.50 17.42 -22.97
CA ARG A 180 2.65 17.86 -21.86
C ARG A 180 1.52 18.71 -22.42
N LEU A 181 0.33 18.51 -21.86
CA LEU A 181 -0.88 19.25 -22.24
C LEU A 181 -0.75 20.77 -22.00
N ASP A 182 0.12 21.19 -21.08
CA ASP A 182 0.52 22.56 -20.78
C ASP A 182 1.99 22.54 -20.28
N ASP A 183 2.81 23.51 -20.67
CA ASP A 183 4.25 23.59 -20.31
C ASP A 183 4.50 23.68 -18.79
N VAL A 184 3.46 24.02 -18.00
CA VAL A 184 3.48 24.08 -16.54
C VAL A 184 2.33 23.25 -15.98
N GLN A 185 2.64 22.18 -15.25
CA GLN A 185 1.72 21.30 -14.50
C GLN A 185 0.33 21.14 -15.16
N SER A 186 0.26 20.38 -16.25
CA SER A 186 -0.97 20.11 -16.98
C SER A 186 -2.04 19.47 -16.08
N ILE A 187 -3.04 20.26 -15.67
CA ILE A 187 -4.21 19.80 -14.93
C ILE A 187 -5.39 19.68 -15.90
N LEU A 188 -6.12 18.57 -15.81
CA LEU A 188 -7.44 18.38 -16.42
C LEU A 188 -8.46 18.25 -15.29
N LYS A 189 -9.25 19.31 -15.10
CA LYS A 189 -10.26 19.35 -14.06
C LYS A 189 -11.38 18.35 -14.36
N LYS A 190 -12.18 18.08 -13.33
CA LYS A 190 -13.35 17.21 -13.47
C LYS A 190 -14.34 17.86 -14.44
N ASN A 191 -14.87 17.06 -15.36
CA ASN A 191 -15.76 17.46 -16.44
C ASN A 191 -15.15 18.51 -17.39
N GLU A 192 -13.82 18.64 -17.39
CA GLU A 192 -13.11 19.46 -18.36
C GLU A 192 -12.73 18.60 -19.57
N SER A 193 -12.93 19.17 -20.76
CA SER A 193 -12.50 18.58 -22.02
C SER A 193 -11.37 19.42 -22.62
N LYS A 194 -10.32 18.76 -23.10
CA LYS A 194 -9.24 19.39 -23.87
C LYS A 194 -9.07 18.69 -25.21
N LEU A 195 -8.87 19.48 -26.26
CA LEU A 195 -8.67 19.00 -27.61
C LEU A 195 -7.17 18.91 -27.92
N LEU A 196 -6.68 17.71 -28.20
CA LEU A 196 -5.34 17.48 -28.73
C LEU A 196 -5.43 17.32 -30.25
N LYS A 197 -4.58 18.04 -30.99
CA LYS A 197 -4.48 17.94 -32.46
C LYS A 197 -3.15 17.27 -32.81
N LEU A 198 -3.22 16.18 -33.57
CA LEU A 198 -2.08 15.42 -34.09
C LEU A 198 -2.08 15.56 -35.60
N ASP A 199 -1.09 16.24 -36.15
CA ASP A 199 -0.97 16.41 -37.59
C ASP A 199 -0.05 15.33 -38.18
N MET A 200 -0.51 14.71 -39.27
CA MET A 200 0.13 13.57 -39.92
C MET A 200 0.12 13.76 -41.44
N ILE A 201 1.19 13.32 -42.10
CA ILE A 201 1.25 13.24 -43.56
C ILE A 201 1.00 11.78 -43.94
N LEU A 202 0.02 11.54 -44.82
CA LEU A 202 -0.33 10.21 -45.31
C LEU A 202 -0.11 10.18 -46.84
N ASP A 203 0.80 9.31 -47.31
CA ASP A 203 1.13 9.17 -48.74
C ASP A 203 0.04 8.37 -49.46
N ASP A 204 -0.55 8.97 -50.50
CA ASP A 204 -1.67 8.40 -51.24
C ASP A 204 -1.17 7.85 -52.59
N LYS A 205 -0.76 6.57 -52.58
CA LYS A 205 -0.31 5.83 -53.78
C LYS A 205 -1.35 4.80 -54.23
N GLY A 206 -2.62 5.18 -54.28
CA GLY A 206 -3.69 4.40 -54.93
C GLY A 206 -3.97 3.04 -54.28
N LYS A 207 -3.70 2.90 -52.98
CA LYS A 207 -4.06 1.72 -52.18
C LYS A 207 -4.61 2.19 -50.83
N ALA A 208 -5.52 1.40 -50.26
CA ALA A 208 -6.00 1.63 -48.90
C ALA A 208 -4.80 1.68 -47.93
N LEU A 209 -4.54 2.86 -47.37
CA LEU A 209 -3.43 3.05 -46.44
C LEU A 209 -3.93 2.72 -45.04
N VAL A 210 -3.40 1.65 -44.45
CA VAL A 210 -3.65 1.30 -43.05
C VAL A 210 -2.45 1.76 -42.21
N LYS A 211 -2.71 2.58 -41.19
CA LYS A 211 -1.71 3.09 -40.25
C LYS A 211 -2.11 2.73 -38.83
N ASN A 212 -1.16 2.20 -38.05
CA ASN A 212 -1.34 1.89 -36.64
C ASN A 212 -0.77 3.04 -35.81
N ILE A 213 -1.58 3.62 -34.94
CA ILE A 213 -1.18 4.70 -34.04
C ILE A 213 -1.39 4.22 -32.61
N ASP A 214 -0.30 4.12 -31.86
CA ASP A 214 -0.35 3.82 -30.44
C ASP A 214 -0.11 5.11 -29.64
N ILE A 215 -0.95 5.36 -28.65
CA ILE A 215 -0.88 6.53 -27.78
C ILE A 215 -0.89 6.07 -26.33
N ASP A 216 0.22 6.28 -25.63
CA ASP A 216 0.27 6.15 -24.17
C ASP A 216 -0.07 7.51 -23.55
N VAL A 217 -1.19 7.55 -22.82
CA VAL A 217 -1.61 8.70 -22.02
C VAL A 217 -1.22 8.44 -20.58
N VAL A 218 -0.29 9.23 -20.06
CA VAL A 218 0.22 9.14 -18.69
C VAL A 218 -0.33 10.31 -17.89
N TYR A 219 -0.91 10.05 -16.73
CA TYR A 219 -1.43 11.09 -15.83
C TYR A 219 -1.37 10.63 -14.37
N GLN A 220 -1.52 11.57 -13.45
CA GLN A 220 -1.52 11.31 -12.01
C GLN A 220 -2.81 11.80 -11.35
N ASP A 221 -3.22 11.15 -10.28
CA ASP A 221 -4.26 11.68 -9.38
C ASP A 221 -3.69 12.74 -8.41
N LEU A 222 -4.56 13.33 -7.58
CA LEU A 222 -4.16 14.35 -6.60
C LEU A 222 -3.23 13.83 -5.50
N ILE A 223 -3.29 12.53 -5.18
CA ILE A 223 -2.46 11.90 -4.14
C ILE A 223 -1.13 11.36 -4.69
N GLY A 224 -0.94 11.38 -6.02
CA GLY A 224 0.32 11.09 -6.69
C GLY A 224 0.43 9.68 -7.30
N ASN A 225 -0.66 8.90 -7.32
CA ASN A 225 -0.64 7.64 -8.06
C ASN A 225 -0.59 7.94 -9.56
N GLU A 226 0.23 7.17 -10.28
CA GLU A 226 0.41 7.30 -11.72
C GLU A 226 -0.44 6.25 -12.46
N TYR A 227 -1.06 6.69 -13.55
CA TYR A 227 -1.92 5.89 -14.40
C TYR A 227 -1.42 5.99 -15.84
N VAL A 228 -1.48 4.87 -16.56
CA VAL A 228 -1.14 4.80 -17.98
C VAL A 228 -2.32 4.17 -18.71
N GLN A 229 -2.89 4.91 -19.66
CA GLN A 229 -3.90 4.41 -20.57
C GLN A 229 -3.32 4.28 -21.97
N LYS A 230 -3.57 3.14 -22.61
CA LYS A 230 -3.06 2.83 -23.94
C LYS A 230 -4.20 2.88 -24.93
N LEU A 231 -4.06 3.70 -25.96
CA LEU A 231 -5.00 3.82 -27.06
C LEU A 231 -4.33 3.28 -28.32
N ASN A 232 -4.95 2.29 -28.94
CA ASN A 232 -4.49 1.74 -30.21
C ASN A 232 -5.53 2.13 -31.27
N LEU A 233 -5.13 2.97 -32.21
CA LEU A 233 -5.97 3.46 -33.28
C LEU A 233 -5.48 2.86 -34.59
N VAL A 234 -6.41 2.30 -35.36
CA VAL A 234 -6.15 1.85 -36.73
C VAL A 234 -6.86 2.81 -37.66
N ILE A 235 -6.09 3.53 -38.47
CA ILE A 235 -6.62 4.43 -39.49
C ILE A 235 -6.54 3.73 -40.83
N GLU A 236 -7.68 3.60 -41.50
CA GLU A 236 -7.76 3.11 -42.87
C GLU A 236 -8.30 4.24 -43.75
N ILE A 237 -7.52 4.64 -44.75
CA ILE A 237 -7.96 5.59 -45.78
C ILE A 237 -8.38 4.79 -47.01
N ILE A 238 -9.66 4.89 -47.36
CA ILE A 238 -10.21 4.25 -48.56
C ILE A 238 -10.37 5.33 -49.62
N THR A 239 -9.53 5.30 -50.66
CA THR A 239 -9.74 6.06 -51.88
C THR A 239 -10.80 5.36 -52.72
N MET A 240 -11.99 5.93 -52.80
CA MET A 240 -13.01 5.47 -53.75
C MET A 240 -12.61 5.97 -55.13
N GLU A 241 -12.23 5.06 -56.03
CA GLU A 241 -12.12 5.37 -57.46
C GLU A 241 -13.52 5.75 -57.97
N ASN A 242 -13.65 6.98 -58.50
CA ASN A 242 -14.80 7.40 -59.30
C ASN A 242 -14.55 7.07 -60.77
#